data_AF-A0A7M1S8Q6-F1
#
_entry.id   AF-A0A7M1S8Q6-F1
#
_cell.length_a   1.000
_cell.length_b   1.000
_cell.length_c   1.000
_cell.angle_alpha   90.00
_cell.angle_beta   90.00
_cell.angle_gamma   90.00
#
_symmetry.space_group_name_H-M   'P 1'
#
loop_
_entity.id
_entity.type
_entity.pdbx_description
1 polymer ?
#
loop_
_entity_poly.entity_id
_entity_poly.type
_entity_poly.pdbx_seq_one_letter_code
_entity_poly.pdbx_strand_id
1 'polypeptide(L)'
;MPKKEIIDLLRSHYSREVRKQLVQSMLDAQKTEDTEALEKSEKIISQIFSYVLKELGWTIAPNAHNWDSSALDIMKAAFPKIERTSWYRRQDFTPKKSIDVIMEDQ
;
A
#
# COMPACT_ATOMS: atom_id res chain seq x y z
N MET A 1 10.47 1.06 -13.40
CA MET A 1 11.22 -0.17 -13.04
C MET A 1 10.28 -1.38 -13.12
N PRO A 2 10.74 -2.59 -13.51
CA PRO A 2 9.91 -3.81 -13.47
C PRO A 2 9.42 -4.12 -12.05
N LYS A 3 8.20 -4.66 -11.90
CA LYS A 3 7.61 -5.00 -10.59
C LYS A 3 8.54 -5.84 -9.71
N LYS A 4 9.21 -6.82 -10.32
CA LYS A 4 10.14 -7.73 -9.63
C LYS A 4 11.33 -6.97 -9.02
N GLU A 5 11.91 -6.04 -9.76
CA GLU A 5 13.04 -5.23 -9.27
C GLU A 5 12.62 -4.33 -8.12
N ILE A 6 11.42 -3.74 -8.16
CA ILE A 6 10.90 -2.95 -7.04
C ILE A 6 10.70 -3.83 -5.80
N ILE A 7 10.14 -5.04 -5.97
CA ILE A 7 9.96 -6.01 -4.88
C ILE A 7 11.31 -6.42 -4.28
N ASP A 8 12.30 -6.74 -5.12
CA ASP A 8 13.62 -7.16 -4.66
C ASP A 8 14.37 -6.01 -3.98
N LEU A 9 14.21 -4.78 -4.48
CA LEU A 9 14.74 -3.57 -3.85
C LEU A 9 14.12 -3.36 -2.46
N LEU A 10 12.78 -3.42 -2.34
CA LEU A 10 12.12 -3.34 -1.04
C LEU A 10 12.58 -4.45 -0.08
N ARG A 11 12.80 -5.67 -0.57
CA ARG A 11 13.31 -6.80 0.22
C ARG A 11 14.77 -6.65 0.65
N SER A 12 15.57 -5.92 -0.13
CA SER A 12 16.96 -5.61 0.16
C SER A 12 17.08 -4.46 1.16
N HIS A 13 16.29 -3.40 1.00
CA HIS A 13 16.29 -2.25 1.90
C HIS A 13 15.64 -2.55 3.25
N TYR A 14 14.62 -3.41 3.26
CA TYR A 14 13.93 -3.82 4.48
C TYR A 14 14.07 -5.33 4.66
N SER A 15 14.82 -5.73 5.68
CA SER A 15 14.95 -7.13 6.05
C SER A 15 13.58 -7.78 6.25
N ARG A 16 13.50 -9.10 6.09
CA ARG A 16 12.25 -9.85 6.30
C ARG A 16 11.63 -9.54 7.67
N GLU A 17 12.48 -9.37 8.68
CA GLU A 17 12.05 -9.18 10.06
C GLU A 17 11.48 -7.79 10.27
N VAL A 18 12.11 -6.77 9.69
CA VAL A 18 11.59 -5.39 9.68
C VAL A 18 10.24 -5.32 8.96
N ARG A 19 10.12 -5.94 7.78
CA ARG A 19 8.85 -5.98 7.03
C ARG A 19 7.74 -6.67 7.81
N LYS A 20 8.05 -7.76 8.50
CA LYS A 20 7.10 -8.49 9.35
C LYS A 20 6.73 -7.66 10.58
N GLN A 21 7.69 -7.04 11.25
CA GLN A 21 7.46 -6.23 12.44
C GLN A 21 6.58 -5.03 12.12
N LEU A 22 6.81 -4.33 11.00
CA LEU A 22 5.97 -3.22 10.58
C LEU A 22 4.50 -3.62 10.43
N VAL A 23 4.23 -4.73 9.71
CA VAL A 23 2.84 -5.22 9.56
C VAL A 23 2.27 -5.68 10.90
N GLN A 24 3.07 -6.33 11.74
CA GLN A 24 2.64 -6.77 13.06
C GLN A 24 2.26 -5.59 13.95
N SER A 25 3.08 -4.53 13.99
CA SER A 25 2.80 -3.29 14.73
C SER A 25 1.50 -2.64 14.28
N MET A 26 1.23 -2.60 12.96
CA MET A 26 -0.05 -2.11 12.44
C MET A 26 -1.23 -2.96 12.91
N LEU A 27 -1.11 -4.29 12.84
CA LEU A 27 -2.17 -5.22 13.23
C LEU A 27 -2.43 -5.19 14.74
N ASP A 28 -1.38 -5.05 15.55
CA ASP A 28 -1.53 -4.99 17.00
C ASP A 28 -2.09 -3.65 17.44
N ALA A 29 -1.62 -2.53 16.87
CA ALA A 29 -2.20 -1.21 17.12
C ALA A 29 -3.69 -1.13 16.73
N GLN A 30 -4.10 -1.80 15.64
CA GLN A 30 -5.51 -1.93 15.26
C GLN A 30 -6.34 -2.70 16.28
N LYS A 31 -5.77 -3.75 16.91
CA LYS A 31 -6.49 -4.55 17.92
C LYS A 31 -6.57 -3.84 19.26
N THR A 32 -5.53 -3.12 19.64
CA THR A 32 -5.44 -2.40 20.92
C THR A 32 -6.03 -1.00 20.83
N GLU A 33 -6.53 -0.60 19.67
CA GLU A 33 -7.06 0.74 19.38
C GLU A 33 -6.04 1.86 19.70
N ASP A 34 -4.75 1.53 19.58
CA ASP A 34 -3.64 2.49 19.78
C ASP A 34 -3.49 3.33 18.51
N THR A 35 -4.18 4.47 18.51
CA THR A 35 -4.23 5.38 17.37
C THR A 35 -2.86 5.99 17.05
N GLU A 36 -2.04 6.30 18.05
CA GLU A 36 -0.73 6.90 17.85
C GLU A 36 0.25 5.89 17.20
N ALA A 37 0.29 4.66 17.70
CA ALA A 37 1.12 3.60 17.13
C ALA A 37 0.65 3.23 15.72
N LEU A 38 -0.68 3.23 15.50
CA LEU A 38 -1.26 2.98 14.18
C LEU A 38 -0.87 4.07 13.18
N GLU A 39 -1.03 5.35 13.52
CA GLU A 39 -0.67 6.47 12.66
C GLU A 39 0.82 6.47 12.29
N LYS A 40 1.71 6.21 13.26
CA LYS A 40 3.16 6.11 13.00
C LYS A 40 3.47 5.01 12.01
N SER A 41 2.87 3.83 12.21
CA SER A 41 3.10 2.68 11.33
C SER A 41 2.51 2.90 9.93
N GLU A 42 1.32 3.52 9.85
CA GLU A 42 0.66 3.88 8.61
C GLU A 42 1.40 4.96 7.83
N LYS A 43 2.04 5.90 8.51
CA LYS A 43 2.88 6.91 7.87
C LYS A 43 4.08 6.28 7.17
N ILE A 44 4.77 5.35 7.84
CA ILE A 44 5.91 4.64 7.27
C ILE A 44 5.50 3.86 6.03
N ILE A 45 4.44 3.05 6.12
CA ILE A 45 4.01 2.23 4.99
C ILE A 45 3.49 3.09 3.83
N SER A 46 2.87 4.24 4.12
CA SER A 46 2.42 5.19 3.09
C SER A 46 3.59 5.85 2.38
N GLN A 47 4.69 6.17 3.07
CA GLN A 47 5.90 6.69 2.44
C GLN A 47 6.52 5.66 1.48
N ILE A 48 6.57 4.39 1.89
CA ILE A 48 7.04 3.29 1.04
C ILE A 48 6.12 3.12 -0.17
N PHE A 49 4.80 3.20 0.04
CA PHE A 49 3.83 3.10 -1.04
C PHE A 49 3.96 4.26 -2.04
N SER A 50 4.15 5.49 -1.58
CA SER A 50 4.41 6.65 -2.46
C SER A 50 5.67 6.47 -3.29
N TYR A 51 6.72 5.86 -2.73
CA TYR A 51 7.91 5.50 -3.49
C TYR A 51 7.58 4.46 -4.57
N VAL A 52 6.83 3.41 -4.25
CA VAL A 52 6.39 2.40 -5.23
C VAL A 52 5.58 3.03 -6.36
N LEU A 53 4.63 3.93 -6.05
CA LEU A 53 3.85 4.65 -7.06
C LEU A 53 4.76 5.47 -7.99
N LYS A 54 5.76 6.16 -7.43
CA LYS A 54 6.73 6.92 -8.22
C LYS A 54 7.55 6.02 -9.15
N GLU A 55 8.03 4.88 -8.67
CA GLU A 55 8.82 3.91 -9.46
C GLU A 55 8.00 3.22 -10.57
N LEU A 56 6.68 3.12 -10.38
CA LEU A 56 5.72 2.68 -11.38
C LEU A 56 5.31 3.78 -12.37
N GLY A 57 5.80 5.01 -12.20
CA GLY A 57 5.44 6.14 -13.06
C GLY A 57 3.97 6.58 -12.91
N TRP A 58 3.33 6.24 -11.79
CA TRP A 58 1.95 6.63 -11.52
C TRP A 58 1.85 8.15 -11.35
N THR A 59 1.17 8.79 -12.29
CA THR A 59 0.82 10.23 -12.22
C THR A 59 -0.70 10.36 -12.23
N ILE A 60 -1.24 11.22 -11.36
CA ILE A 60 -2.68 11.37 -11.08
C ILE A 60 -3.48 11.85 -12.32
N ALA A 61 -2.83 12.34 -13.37
CA ALA A 61 -3.45 13.18 -14.39
C ALA A 61 -4.11 12.48 -15.62
N PRO A 62 -3.84 11.21 -15.97
CA PRO A 62 -4.66 10.53 -16.99
C PRO A 62 -5.13 9.10 -16.66
N ASN A 63 -4.72 8.49 -15.54
CA ASN A 63 -4.98 7.08 -15.25
C ASN A 63 -6.23 6.81 -14.39
N ALA A 64 -7.08 7.80 -14.14
CA ALA A 64 -8.30 7.63 -13.35
C ALA A 64 -9.25 6.55 -13.93
N HIS A 65 -9.12 6.22 -15.22
CA HIS A 65 -9.90 5.18 -15.89
C HIS A 65 -9.28 3.78 -15.82
N ASN A 66 -7.99 3.66 -15.52
CA ASN A 66 -7.25 2.40 -15.44
C ASN A 66 -6.54 2.32 -14.09
N TRP A 67 -7.33 2.04 -13.05
CA TRP A 67 -6.74 1.67 -11.76
C TRP A 67 -5.82 0.46 -11.95
N ASP A 68 -4.58 0.61 -11.55
CA ASP A 68 -3.56 -0.42 -11.66
C ASP A 68 -3.23 -0.90 -10.26
N SER A 69 -3.71 -2.11 -9.92
CA SER A 69 -3.42 -2.76 -8.64
C SER A 69 -1.93 -3.09 -8.46
N SER A 70 -1.09 -2.86 -9.47
CA SER A 70 0.35 -3.14 -9.45
C SER A 70 1.06 -2.61 -8.21
N ALA A 71 0.73 -1.41 -7.74
CA ALA A 71 1.36 -0.85 -6.55
C ALA A 71 0.98 -1.66 -5.29
N LEU A 72 -0.29 -2.04 -5.16
CA LEU A 72 -0.76 -2.87 -4.04
C LEU A 72 -0.24 -4.31 -4.14
N ASP A 73 -0.12 -4.86 -5.35
CA ASP A 73 0.46 -6.18 -5.58
C ASP A 73 1.93 -6.24 -5.17
N ILE A 74 2.70 -5.18 -5.47
CA ILE A 74 4.08 -5.03 -5.00
C ILE A 74 4.12 -4.98 -3.48
N MET A 75 3.25 -4.18 -2.86
CA MET A 75 3.18 -4.09 -1.39
C MET A 75 2.83 -5.44 -0.76
N LYS A 76 1.88 -6.18 -1.34
CA LYS A 76 1.49 -7.53 -0.89
C LYS A 76 2.62 -8.56 -1.05
N ALA A 77 3.40 -8.45 -2.12
CA ALA A 77 4.54 -9.32 -2.36
C ALA A 77 5.76 -8.98 -1.48
N ALA A 78 5.92 -7.72 -1.10
CA ALA A 78 6.99 -7.24 -0.25
C ALA A 78 6.66 -7.38 1.25
N PHE A 79 5.46 -7.03 1.70
CA PHE A 79 5.09 -6.99 3.11
C PHE A 79 4.11 -8.12 3.46
N PRO A 80 4.50 -9.07 4.32
CA PRO A 80 3.68 -10.23 4.60
C PRO A 80 2.42 -9.86 5.39
N LYS A 81 1.25 -10.33 4.94
CA LYS A 81 -0.06 -10.11 5.59
C LYS A 81 -0.55 -8.65 5.61
N ILE A 82 0.06 -7.77 4.81
CA ILE A 82 -0.32 -6.37 4.74
C ILE A 82 -1.79 -6.18 4.33
N GLU A 83 -2.34 -7.12 3.56
CA GLU A 83 -3.75 -7.15 3.13
C GLU A 83 -4.76 -7.25 4.28
N ARG A 84 -4.30 -7.65 5.47
CA ARG A 84 -5.13 -7.72 6.67
C ARG A 84 -5.26 -6.38 7.40
N THR A 85 -4.42 -5.40 7.06
CA THR A 85 -4.42 -4.09 7.72
C THR A 85 -5.56 -3.21 7.21
N SER A 86 -6.07 -2.33 8.08
CA SER A 86 -7.02 -1.28 7.69
C SER A 86 -6.45 -0.36 6.60
N TRP A 87 -5.15 -0.05 6.66
CA TRP A 87 -4.45 0.72 5.63
C TRP A 87 -4.60 0.11 4.23
N TYR A 88 -4.28 -1.17 4.05
CA TYR A 88 -4.34 -1.81 2.74
C TYR A 88 -5.76 -1.81 2.18
N ARG A 89 -6.76 -2.11 3.04
CA ARG A 89 -8.17 -2.06 2.64
C ARG A 89 -8.60 -0.68 2.19
N ARG A 90 -8.14 0.40 2.87
CA ARG A 90 -8.43 1.77 2.45
C ARG A 90 -7.82 2.10 1.09
N GLN A 91 -6.59 1.66 0.83
CA GLN A 91 -5.93 1.89 -0.46
C GLN A 91 -6.53 1.06 -1.60
N ASP A 92 -7.06 -0.14 -1.32
CA ASP A 92 -7.80 -0.94 -2.30
C ASP A 92 -9.21 -0.38 -2.59
N PHE A 93 -9.81 0.30 -1.60
CA PHE A 93 -11.20 0.78 -1.69
C PHE A 93 -11.34 2.20 -2.21
N THR A 94 -10.39 3.10 -1.91
CA THR A 94 -10.36 4.49 -2.41
C THR A 94 -10.49 4.55 -3.95
N PRO A 95 -9.76 3.75 -4.72
CA PRO A 95 -9.81 3.78 -6.17
C PRO A 95 -11.03 3.06 -6.75
N LYS A 96 -11.50 1.97 -6.10
CA LYS A 96 -12.76 1.30 -6.49
C LYS A 96 -13.93 2.28 -6.42
N LYS A 97 -14.02 3.04 -5.32
CA LYS A 97 -15.00 4.12 -5.18
C LYS A 97 -14.82 5.23 -6.22
N SER A 98 -13.59 5.62 -6.55
CA SER A 98 -13.35 6.64 -7.58
C SER A 98 -13.77 6.18 -8.97
N ILE A 99 -13.69 4.88 -9.28
CA ILE A 99 -14.17 4.31 -10.55
C ILE A 99 -15.70 4.18 -10.55
N ASP A 100 -16.29 3.66 -9.47
CA ASP A 100 -17.75 3.48 -9.37
C ASP A 100 -18.49 4.81 -9.54
N VAL A 101 -18.00 5.89 -8.92
CA VAL A 101 -18.58 7.24 -9.06
C VAL A 101 -18.46 7.81 -10.48
N ILE A 102 -17.44 7.42 -11.26
CA ILE A 102 -17.31 7.85 -12.67
C ILE A 102 -18.25 7.04 -13.58
N MET A 103 -18.61 5.81 -13.20
CA MET A 103 -19.51 4.95 -13.98
C MET A 103 -21.00 5.18 -13.67
N GLU A 104 -21.36 5.71 -12.49
CA GLU A 104 -22.75 6.05 -12.14
C GLU A 104 -23.26 7.38 -12.75
N ASP A 105 -22.39 8.16 -13.40
CA ASP A 105 -22.73 9.45 -14.04
C ASP A 105 -22.89 9.32 -15.58
N GLN A 106 -23.40 8.18 -16.08
CA GLN A 106 -23.76 7.96 -17.49
C GLN A 106 -25.22 7.54 -17.69
#